data_AF-A0A933HPU3-F1
#
_entry.id   AF-A0A933HPU3-F1
#
_cell.length_a   1.000
_cell.length_b   1.000
_cell.length_c   1.000
_cell.angle_alpha   90.00
_cell.angle_beta   90.00
_cell.angle_gamma   90.00
#
_symmetry.space_group_name_H-M   'P 1'
#
loop_
_entity.id
_entity.type
_entity.pdbx_description
1 polymer ?
#
loop_
_entity_poly.entity_id
_entity_poly.type
_entity_poly.pdbx_seq_one_letter_code
_entity_poly.pdbx_strand_id
1 'polypeptide(L)'
;MSTMSLDMTVNALTAVGTDLYLGGRFTETADGSVRHLNNIAKFDTVNSTWSALTGNGLDHHVYALAPIGADLYVGGYFNQTADQAATNLHHIAKYDTANNTWAALPGDGLNSYVFVFSVVGTDLYTGGAFSQTADGSVTNLRNIAKFDALTNAWLPMPNNGLSGAVYAIAAVGTDIYVGGAFTQTADGSVTDMRNIAKLNTVGNAWSPLLNNGLNDHVNTLAPVGDNLLVGGEFTSTADARGMNFNHIAEYDTTQACATQPPARPMLVAPKHQSVATQKQVALDWEDAMCATEYRVIVNEGSPQGPRAFTQTGLTDSNATTTPLQRGKTYFWKVVALNTNGQAVSPWQQFTVK
;
A
#
# COMPACT_ATOMS: atom_id res chain seq x y z
N MET A 1 24.65 -33.19 1.71
CA MET A 1 23.43 -32.37 1.51
C MET A 1 22.52 -33.17 0.60
N SER A 2 21.37 -33.64 1.06
CA SER A 2 20.38 -34.30 0.20
C SER A 2 19.76 -33.25 -0.74
N THR A 3 19.51 -33.66 -1.98
CA THR A 3 19.17 -32.84 -3.15
C THR A 3 17.74 -32.28 -3.12
N MET A 4 17.44 -31.45 -2.12
CA MET A 4 16.14 -30.76 -1.98
C MET A 4 16.09 -29.42 -2.74
N SER A 5 16.79 -29.30 -3.87
CA SER A 5 16.94 -28.04 -4.62
C SER A 5 16.13 -28.03 -5.91
N LEU A 6 15.79 -26.83 -6.37
CA LEU A 6 15.19 -26.57 -7.68
C LEU A 6 16.30 -26.25 -8.69
N ASP A 7 16.00 -26.44 -9.99
CA ASP A 7 16.95 -26.22 -11.09
C ASP A 7 17.35 -24.75 -11.32
N MET A 8 16.48 -23.81 -10.94
CA MET A 8 16.70 -22.36 -11.11
C MET A 8 16.22 -21.54 -9.89
N THR A 9 16.13 -20.22 -10.07
CA THR A 9 15.89 -19.25 -9.00
C THR A 9 14.48 -19.33 -8.43
N VAL A 10 14.38 -19.23 -7.11
CA VAL A 10 13.14 -18.96 -6.37
C VAL A 10 13.10 -17.46 -6.09
N ASN A 11 11.99 -16.81 -6.46
CA ASN A 11 11.76 -15.38 -6.23
C ASN A 11 10.85 -15.14 -5.02
N ALA A 12 9.90 -16.04 -4.77
CA ALA A 12 8.91 -15.90 -3.70
C ALA A 12 8.69 -17.22 -2.97
N LEU A 13 8.37 -17.10 -1.68
CA LEU A 13 8.14 -18.21 -0.77
C LEU A 13 7.03 -17.85 0.21
N THR A 14 6.04 -18.73 0.38
CA THR A 14 5.04 -18.55 1.43
C THR A 14 4.49 -19.87 1.94
N ALA A 15 4.00 -19.90 3.18
CA ALA A 15 3.40 -21.09 3.78
C ALA A 15 1.87 -20.99 3.77
N VAL A 16 1.20 -22.10 3.45
CA VAL A 16 -0.24 -22.30 3.62
C VAL A 16 -0.43 -23.60 4.40
N GLY A 17 -0.87 -23.50 5.66
CA GLY A 17 -0.89 -24.65 6.56
C GLY A 17 0.53 -25.21 6.80
N THR A 18 0.73 -26.51 6.55
CA THR A 18 2.04 -27.18 6.65
C THR A 18 2.81 -27.18 5.33
N ASP A 19 2.21 -26.66 4.26
CA ASP A 19 2.81 -26.68 2.94
C ASP A 19 3.53 -25.38 2.63
N LEU A 20 4.67 -25.50 1.94
CA LEU A 20 5.43 -24.38 1.44
C LEU A 20 5.18 -24.23 -0.06
N TYR A 21 4.82 -23.03 -0.49
CA TYR A 21 4.64 -22.68 -1.90
C TYR A 21 5.77 -21.79 -2.37
N LEU A 22 6.34 -22.15 -3.52
CA LEU A 22 7.50 -21.49 -4.12
C LEU A 22 7.12 -20.95 -5.48
N GLY A 23 7.50 -19.71 -5.75
CA GLY A 23 7.36 -19.05 -7.05
C GLY A 23 8.71 -18.63 -7.58
N GLY A 24 8.98 -18.83 -8.87
CA GLY A 24 10.30 -18.52 -9.42
C GLY A 24 10.43 -18.71 -10.92
N ARG A 25 11.62 -19.13 -11.35
CA ARG A 25 11.98 -19.38 -12.76
C ARG A 25 12.35 -20.84 -13.03
N PHE A 26 12.08 -21.74 -12.09
CA PHE A 26 12.42 -23.16 -12.13
C PHE A 26 11.43 -23.97 -12.97
N THR A 27 11.84 -25.13 -13.45
CA THR A 27 10.97 -26.04 -14.23
C THR A 27 10.84 -27.43 -13.62
N GLU A 28 11.84 -27.84 -12.85
CA GLU A 28 11.92 -29.15 -12.21
C GLU A 28 12.80 -29.12 -10.94
N THR A 29 12.82 -30.23 -10.19
CA THR A 29 13.83 -30.42 -9.15
C THR A 29 15.21 -30.58 -9.77
N ALA A 30 16.25 -30.17 -9.06
CA ALA A 30 17.64 -30.21 -9.57
C ALA A 30 18.13 -31.63 -9.88
N ASP A 31 17.52 -32.65 -9.27
CA ASP A 31 17.77 -34.06 -9.54
C ASP A 31 16.87 -34.65 -10.66
N GLY A 32 15.97 -33.84 -11.23
CA GLY A 32 15.04 -34.22 -12.29
C GLY A 32 13.94 -35.20 -11.86
N SER A 33 13.79 -35.47 -10.56
CA SER A 33 12.81 -36.43 -10.03
C SER A 33 11.37 -35.94 -10.11
N VAL A 34 11.15 -34.62 -10.01
CA VAL A 34 9.83 -34.00 -10.20
C VAL A 34 9.92 -32.94 -11.29
N ARG A 35 9.16 -33.16 -12.36
CA ARG A 35 9.10 -32.28 -13.55
C ARG A 35 7.80 -31.51 -13.60
N HIS A 36 7.70 -30.59 -14.56
CA HIS A 36 6.50 -29.79 -14.81
C HIS A 36 6.07 -28.93 -13.62
N LEU A 37 7.03 -28.51 -12.79
CA LEU A 37 6.78 -27.53 -11.75
C LEU A 37 6.47 -26.16 -12.37
N ASN A 38 7.21 -25.80 -13.44
CA ASN A 38 6.99 -24.60 -14.26
C ASN A 38 6.62 -23.36 -13.43
N ASN A 39 7.64 -22.74 -12.82
CA ASN A 39 7.59 -21.48 -12.11
C ASN A 39 6.79 -21.48 -10.78
N ILE A 40 6.04 -22.54 -10.45
CA ILE A 40 5.36 -22.66 -9.16
C ILE A 40 5.34 -24.10 -8.61
N ALA A 41 5.72 -24.29 -7.36
CA ALA A 41 5.77 -25.61 -6.73
C ALA A 41 5.21 -25.58 -5.31
N LYS A 42 4.72 -26.73 -4.88
CA LYS A 42 4.40 -27.02 -3.49
C LYS A 42 5.44 -27.99 -2.93
N PHE A 43 5.89 -27.72 -1.71
CA PHE A 43 6.75 -28.58 -0.93
C PHE A 43 6.03 -28.97 0.37
N ASP A 44 5.78 -30.26 0.52
CA ASP A 44 5.25 -30.83 1.75
C ASP A 44 6.38 -30.89 2.79
N THR A 45 6.27 -30.07 3.84
CA THR A 45 7.31 -29.98 4.87
C THR A 45 7.35 -31.18 5.82
N VAL A 46 6.28 -31.97 5.87
CA VAL A 46 6.17 -33.17 6.71
C VAL A 46 6.83 -34.36 6.03
N ASN A 47 6.53 -34.57 4.74
CA ASN A 47 7.05 -35.69 3.97
C ASN A 47 8.32 -35.36 3.17
N SER A 48 8.71 -34.09 3.13
CA SER A 48 9.86 -33.59 2.36
C SER A 48 9.76 -33.90 0.86
N THR A 49 8.58 -33.71 0.27
CA THR A 49 8.30 -34.02 -1.14
C THR A 49 7.86 -32.80 -1.93
N TRP A 50 8.34 -32.70 -3.16
CA TRP A 50 7.90 -31.71 -4.14
C TRP A 50 6.69 -32.20 -4.94
N SER A 51 5.78 -31.28 -5.25
CA SER A 51 4.66 -31.53 -6.17
C SER A 51 4.41 -30.32 -7.06
N ALA A 52 4.13 -30.57 -8.34
CA ALA A 52 3.59 -29.57 -9.25
C ALA A 52 2.16 -29.18 -8.84
N LEU A 53 1.79 -27.93 -9.10
CA LEU A 53 0.39 -27.52 -9.03
C LEU A 53 -0.34 -27.95 -10.32
N THR A 54 -1.67 -28.06 -10.24
CA THR A 54 -2.52 -28.35 -11.41
C THR A 54 -2.26 -27.38 -12.55
N GLY A 55 -2.49 -27.83 -13.79
CA GLY A 55 -2.14 -27.05 -14.98
C GLY A 55 -0.68 -27.16 -15.42
N ASN A 56 0.09 -28.09 -14.83
CA ASN A 56 1.54 -28.18 -14.98
C ASN A 56 2.23 -26.86 -14.60
N GLY A 57 1.80 -26.19 -13.53
CA GLY A 57 2.32 -24.87 -13.16
C GLY A 57 1.90 -23.75 -14.11
N LEU A 58 2.76 -22.73 -14.27
CA LEU A 58 2.49 -21.50 -15.00
C LEU A 58 3.44 -21.30 -16.18
N ASP A 59 2.98 -20.64 -17.24
CA ASP A 59 3.74 -20.45 -18.50
C ASP A 59 4.91 -19.46 -18.39
N HIS A 60 4.97 -18.68 -17.31
CA HIS A 60 6.05 -17.74 -17.05
C HIS A 60 6.33 -17.51 -15.56
N HIS A 61 7.34 -16.70 -15.30
CA HIS A 61 7.92 -16.46 -13.98
C HIS A 61 6.91 -15.93 -12.96
N VAL A 62 7.04 -16.45 -11.73
CA VAL A 62 6.32 -15.95 -10.55
C VAL A 62 7.27 -15.06 -9.75
N TYR A 63 6.79 -13.89 -9.34
CA TYR A 63 7.53 -12.92 -8.53
C TYR A 63 6.95 -12.75 -7.13
N ALA A 64 5.65 -12.97 -6.94
CA ALA A 64 4.98 -12.73 -5.68
C ALA A 64 4.02 -13.87 -5.33
N LEU A 65 3.98 -14.20 -4.03
CA LEU A 65 3.05 -15.17 -3.44
C LEU A 65 2.49 -14.59 -2.14
N ALA A 66 1.17 -14.67 -1.96
CA ALA A 66 0.53 -14.20 -0.74
C ALA A 66 -0.67 -15.09 -0.36
N PRO A 67 -0.70 -15.63 0.87
CA PRO A 67 -1.83 -16.41 1.34
C PRO A 67 -2.91 -15.48 1.95
N ILE A 68 -4.18 -15.73 1.62
CA ILE A 68 -5.32 -15.13 2.30
C ILE A 68 -6.28 -16.26 2.67
N GLY A 69 -6.34 -16.59 3.96
CA GLY A 69 -7.03 -17.80 4.40
C GLY A 69 -6.37 -19.06 3.84
N ALA A 70 -7.16 -19.90 3.16
CA ALA A 70 -6.68 -21.11 2.47
C ALA A 70 -6.38 -20.86 0.98
N ASP A 71 -6.54 -19.64 0.49
CA ASP A 71 -6.24 -19.32 -0.91
C ASP A 71 -4.84 -18.77 -1.06
N LEU A 72 -4.18 -19.12 -2.16
CA LEU A 72 -2.88 -18.58 -2.54
C LEU A 72 -3.04 -17.62 -3.72
N TYR A 73 -2.65 -16.37 -3.52
CA TYR A 73 -2.55 -15.37 -4.60
C TYR A 73 -1.15 -15.40 -5.19
N VAL A 74 -1.09 -15.40 -6.52
CA VAL A 74 0.14 -15.57 -7.30
C VAL A 74 0.27 -14.41 -8.27
N GLY A 75 1.41 -13.73 -8.25
CA GLY A 75 1.70 -12.56 -9.07
C GLY A 75 3.00 -12.76 -9.85
N GLY A 76 3.03 -12.33 -11.11
CA GLY A 76 4.21 -12.52 -11.93
C GLY A 76 4.08 -12.00 -13.35
N TYR A 77 4.74 -12.70 -14.27
CA TYR A 77 4.73 -12.41 -15.72
C TYR A 77 3.99 -13.49 -16.54
N PHE A 78 3.38 -14.48 -15.88
CA PHE A 78 2.57 -15.50 -16.55
C PHE A 78 1.27 -14.93 -17.13
N ASN A 79 0.67 -15.63 -18.09
CA ASN A 79 -0.68 -15.35 -18.60
C ASN A 79 -1.65 -16.50 -18.33
N GLN A 80 -1.13 -17.72 -18.16
CA GLN A 80 -1.92 -18.94 -18.16
C GLN A 80 -1.17 -20.10 -17.49
N THR A 81 -1.88 -21.22 -17.28
CA THR A 81 -1.22 -22.47 -16.91
C THR A 81 -0.36 -23.00 -18.06
N ALA A 82 0.72 -23.73 -17.74
CA ALA A 82 1.64 -24.21 -18.76
C ALA A 82 1.00 -25.18 -19.76
N ASP A 83 -0.03 -25.92 -19.31
CA ASP A 83 -0.85 -26.79 -20.15
C ASP A 83 -2.01 -26.08 -20.87
N GLN A 84 -2.16 -24.76 -20.68
CA GLN A 84 -3.21 -23.92 -21.26
C GLN A 84 -4.64 -24.28 -20.82
N ALA A 85 -4.81 -25.00 -19.70
CA ALA A 85 -6.13 -25.29 -19.14
C ALA A 85 -6.83 -24.04 -18.54
N ALA A 86 -6.07 -23.06 -18.04
CA ALA A 86 -6.60 -21.77 -17.59
C ALA A 86 -5.85 -20.62 -18.28
N THR A 87 -6.53 -19.86 -19.15
CA THR A 87 -5.89 -18.95 -20.12
C THR A 87 -6.01 -17.46 -19.82
N ASN A 88 -6.85 -17.06 -18.85
CA ASN A 88 -7.19 -15.67 -18.57
C ASN A 88 -6.59 -15.15 -17.25
N LEU A 89 -5.46 -15.72 -16.82
CA LEU A 89 -4.88 -15.39 -15.52
C LEU A 89 -4.14 -14.04 -15.52
N HIS A 90 -3.61 -13.60 -16.67
CA HIS A 90 -2.86 -12.35 -16.90
C HIS A 90 -2.22 -11.74 -15.66
N HIS A 91 -1.02 -12.23 -15.34
CA HIS A 91 -0.10 -11.72 -14.31
C HIS A 91 -0.56 -11.82 -12.86
N ILE A 92 -1.82 -12.16 -12.59
CA ILE A 92 -2.32 -12.40 -11.23
C ILE A 92 -3.43 -13.44 -11.16
N ALA A 93 -3.23 -14.47 -10.34
CA ALA A 93 -4.17 -15.56 -10.18
C ALA A 93 -4.43 -15.86 -8.70
N LYS A 94 -5.59 -16.47 -8.45
CA LYS A 94 -5.89 -17.16 -7.19
C LYS A 94 -5.79 -18.67 -7.42
N TYR A 95 -5.14 -19.36 -6.51
CA TYR A 95 -5.08 -20.81 -6.42
C TYR A 95 -5.83 -21.28 -5.18
N ASP A 96 -6.92 -21.99 -5.38
CA ASP A 96 -7.65 -22.66 -4.30
C ASP A 96 -6.88 -23.90 -3.89
N THR A 97 -6.24 -23.87 -2.71
CA THR A 97 -5.40 -24.99 -2.25
C THR A 97 -6.21 -26.19 -1.78
N ALA A 98 -7.51 -26.05 -1.53
CA ALA A 98 -8.38 -27.14 -1.11
C ALA A 98 -8.85 -27.96 -2.32
N ASN A 99 -9.19 -27.27 -3.41
CA ASN A 99 -9.70 -27.89 -4.64
C ASN A 99 -8.62 -28.10 -5.72
N ASN A 100 -7.42 -27.54 -5.53
CA ASN A 100 -6.32 -27.54 -6.49
C ASN A 100 -6.73 -26.93 -7.84
N THR A 101 -7.35 -25.75 -7.81
CA THR A 101 -7.84 -25.07 -9.03
C THR A 101 -7.35 -23.65 -9.13
N TRP A 102 -7.01 -23.24 -10.35
CA TRP A 102 -6.70 -21.86 -10.71
C TRP A 102 -7.97 -21.07 -11.02
N ALA A 103 -8.00 -19.81 -10.59
CA ALA A 103 -9.01 -18.84 -10.97
C ALA A 103 -8.34 -17.51 -11.33
N ALA A 104 -8.81 -16.90 -12.42
CA ALA A 104 -8.48 -15.52 -12.73
C ALA A 104 -9.13 -14.57 -11.71
N LEU A 105 -8.46 -13.46 -11.42
CA LEU A 105 -9.09 -12.36 -10.70
C LEU A 105 -10.02 -11.57 -11.64
N PRO A 106 -10.99 -10.81 -11.10
CA PRO A 106 -11.88 -9.95 -11.88
C PRO A 106 -11.12 -9.07 -12.87
N GLY A 107 -11.74 -8.85 -14.03
CA GLY A 107 -11.14 -8.08 -15.13
C GLY A 107 -10.10 -8.86 -15.94
N ASP A 108 -10.15 -10.20 -15.88
CA ASP A 108 -9.17 -11.12 -16.44
C ASP A 108 -7.75 -10.83 -15.93
N GLY A 109 -7.59 -10.54 -14.64
CA GLY A 109 -6.28 -10.18 -14.07
C GLY A 109 -5.82 -8.76 -14.43
N LEU A 110 -4.52 -8.57 -14.64
CA LEU A 110 -3.88 -7.27 -14.85
C LEU A 110 -3.17 -7.18 -16.20
N ASN A 111 -3.04 -5.97 -16.76
CA ASN A 111 -2.47 -5.77 -18.09
C ASN A 111 -0.93 -5.74 -18.15
N SER A 112 -0.26 -5.83 -17.00
CA SER A 112 1.20 -5.94 -16.92
C SER A 112 1.65 -6.57 -15.61
N TYR A 113 2.95 -6.64 -15.40
CA TYR A 113 3.59 -7.52 -14.41
C TYR A 113 3.23 -7.12 -12.99
N VAL A 114 3.07 -8.14 -12.15
CA VAL A 114 2.97 -8.02 -10.70
C VAL A 114 4.30 -8.44 -10.09
N PHE A 115 4.90 -7.57 -9.29
CA PHE A 115 6.19 -7.80 -8.66
C PHE A 115 6.07 -8.15 -7.18
N VAL A 116 5.06 -7.62 -6.48
CA VAL A 116 4.96 -7.74 -5.02
C VAL A 116 3.53 -7.77 -4.53
N PHE A 117 3.34 -8.47 -3.42
CA PHE A 117 2.13 -8.46 -2.62
C PHE A 117 2.42 -8.06 -1.18
N SER A 118 1.44 -7.43 -0.53
CA SER A 118 1.36 -7.32 0.92
C SER A 118 -0.09 -7.54 1.36
N VAL A 119 -0.30 -8.24 2.46
CA VAL A 119 -1.65 -8.57 2.98
C VAL A 119 -1.88 -7.81 4.28
N VAL A 120 -3.00 -7.08 4.37
CA VAL A 120 -3.47 -6.44 5.61
C VAL A 120 -4.90 -6.88 5.85
N GLY A 121 -5.13 -7.71 6.88
CA GLY A 121 -6.43 -8.35 7.06
C GLY A 121 -6.78 -9.26 5.88
N THR A 122 -7.86 -8.95 5.16
CA THR A 122 -8.28 -9.64 3.93
C THR A 122 -7.92 -8.88 2.65
N ASP A 123 -7.24 -7.74 2.78
CA ASP A 123 -6.90 -6.89 1.65
C ASP A 123 -5.53 -7.28 1.08
N LEU A 124 -5.48 -7.49 -0.23
CA LEU A 124 -4.25 -7.74 -0.98
C LEU A 124 -3.79 -6.44 -1.65
N TYR A 125 -2.71 -5.85 -1.15
CA TYR A 125 -2.03 -4.76 -1.84
C TYR A 125 -1.08 -5.34 -2.87
N THR A 126 -1.28 -4.96 -4.12
CA THR A 126 -0.56 -5.45 -5.29
C THR A 126 0.28 -4.33 -5.87
N GLY A 127 1.59 -4.56 -6.03
CA GLY A 127 2.53 -3.63 -6.65
C GLY A 127 3.15 -4.22 -7.92
N GLY A 128 3.34 -3.39 -8.95
CA GLY A 128 3.83 -3.85 -10.24
C GLY A 128 4.05 -2.73 -11.26
N ALA A 129 3.98 -3.09 -12.54
CA ALA A 129 4.07 -2.18 -13.69
C ALA A 129 2.75 -2.06 -14.49
N PHE A 130 1.64 -2.53 -13.92
CA PHE A 130 0.31 -2.49 -14.55
C PHE A 130 -0.32 -1.10 -14.48
N SER A 131 -1.28 -0.84 -15.36
CA SER A 131 -2.10 0.38 -15.32
C SER A 131 -3.58 0.11 -15.09
N GLN A 132 -4.04 -1.09 -15.43
CA GLN A 132 -5.45 -1.45 -15.48
C GLN A 132 -5.66 -2.97 -15.44
N THR A 133 -6.90 -3.41 -15.30
CA THR A 133 -7.27 -4.82 -15.56
C THR A 133 -7.06 -5.18 -17.02
N ALA A 134 -6.81 -6.46 -17.31
CA ALA A 134 -6.50 -6.91 -18.67
C ALA A 134 -7.67 -6.65 -19.65
N ASP A 135 -8.91 -6.78 -19.17
CA ASP A 135 -10.13 -6.48 -19.93
C ASP A 135 -10.44 -4.97 -20.05
N GLY A 136 -9.70 -4.11 -19.35
CA GLY A 136 -9.90 -2.66 -19.33
C GLY A 136 -11.09 -2.16 -18.51
N SER A 137 -11.74 -3.01 -17.70
CA SER A 137 -12.87 -2.64 -16.84
C SER A 137 -12.49 -1.69 -15.69
N VAL A 138 -11.24 -1.73 -15.19
CA VAL A 138 -10.72 -0.82 -14.16
C VAL A 138 -9.41 -0.18 -14.63
N THR A 139 -9.40 1.14 -14.87
CA THR A 139 -8.33 1.82 -15.63
C THR A 139 -7.35 2.68 -14.80
N ASN A 140 -7.62 2.85 -13.52
CA ASN A 140 -6.90 3.77 -12.63
C ASN A 140 -6.08 3.04 -11.55
N LEU A 141 -5.53 1.87 -11.88
CA LEU A 141 -4.74 1.05 -10.96
C LEU A 141 -3.25 1.42 -10.91
N ARG A 142 -2.70 2.05 -11.96
CA ARG A 142 -1.30 2.50 -12.14
C ARG A 142 -0.31 2.14 -11.01
N ASN A 143 0.37 1.03 -11.23
CA ASN A 143 1.50 0.47 -10.47
C ASN A 143 1.19 -0.03 -9.06
N ILE A 144 0.04 0.34 -8.48
CA ILE A 144 -0.38 -0.15 -7.17
C ILE A 144 -1.91 -0.19 -7.03
N ALA A 145 -2.43 -1.33 -6.60
CA ALA A 145 -3.86 -1.55 -6.39
C ALA A 145 -4.12 -2.28 -5.07
N LYS A 146 -5.31 -2.08 -4.50
CA LYS A 146 -5.85 -2.95 -3.47
C LYS A 146 -6.85 -3.90 -4.11
N PHE A 147 -6.77 -5.18 -3.78
CA PHE A 147 -7.79 -6.17 -4.10
C PHE A 147 -8.50 -6.58 -2.82
N ASP A 148 -9.80 -6.35 -2.77
CA ASP A 148 -10.65 -6.78 -1.67
C ASP A 148 -11.11 -8.22 -1.95
N ALA A 149 -10.52 -9.16 -1.21
CA ALA A 149 -10.82 -10.59 -1.37
C ALA A 149 -12.23 -10.97 -0.90
N LEU A 150 -12.88 -10.15 -0.07
CA LEU A 150 -14.24 -10.38 0.41
C LEU A 150 -15.28 -9.98 -0.64
N THR A 151 -15.10 -8.82 -1.26
CA THR A 151 -16.01 -8.32 -2.31
C THR A 151 -15.60 -8.74 -3.71
N ASN A 152 -14.44 -9.37 -3.86
CA ASN A 152 -13.86 -9.81 -5.13
C ASN A 152 -13.77 -8.63 -6.12
N ALA A 153 -13.14 -7.54 -5.67
CA ALA A 153 -13.10 -6.28 -6.42
C ALA A 153 -11.73 -5.58 -6.35
N TRP A 154 -11.34 -4.98 -7.46
CA TRP A 154 -10.21 -4.07 -7.54
C TRP A 154 -10.59 -2.68 -7.04
N LEU A 155 -9.78 -2.15 -6.14
CA LEU A 155 -9.90 -0.81 -5.58
C LEU A 155 -8.66 0.01 -5.99
N PRO A 156 -8.85 1.06 -6.80
CA PRO A 156 -7.80 2.01 -7.14
C PRO A 156 -7.23 2.68 -5.90
N MET A 157 -5.91 2.89 -5.91
CA MET A 157 -5.23 3.66 -4.87
C MET A 157 -5.48 5.16 -5.05
N PRO A 158 -5.40 5.96 -3.96
CA PRO A 158 -5.65 7.40 -4.04
C PRO A 158 -4.68 8.04 -5.02
N ASN A 159 -5.11 9.17 -5.61
CA ASN A 159 -4.30 9.94 -6.55
C ASN A 159 -3.93 9.18 -7.84
N ASN A 160 -4.78 8.23 -8.24
CA ASN A 160 -4.62 7.33 -9.38
C ASN A 160 -3.38 6.43 -9.31
N GLY A 161 -2.89 6.10 -8.11
CA GLY A 161 -1.69 5.27 -7.93
C GLY A 161 -0.39 6.06 -8.03
N LEU A 162 0.67 5.42 -8.54
CA LEU A 162 2.04 5.94 -8.53
C LEU A 162 2.61 6.15 -9.94
N SER A 163 3.56 7.08 -10.08
CA SER A 163 4.13 7.48 -11.37
C SER A 163 5.06 6.45 -12.02
N GLY A 164 5.43 5.38 -11.30
CA GLY A 164 6.34 4.35 -11.77
C GLY A 164 6.17 3.05 -10.99
N ALA A 165 6.90 2.02 -11.41
CA ALA A 165 6.71 0.66 -10.93
C ALA A 165 6.96 0.51 -9.42
N VAL A 166 6.21 -0.40 -8.80
CA VAL A 166 6.36 -0.75 -7.39
C VAL A 166 7.00 -2.12 -7.25
N TYR A 167 8.11 -2.20 -6.50
CA TYR A 167 8.85 -3.45 -6.27
C TYR A 167 8.71 -3.98 -4.85
N ALA A 168 8.37 -3.11 -3.89
CA ALA A 168 8.26 -3.49 -2.49
C ALA A 168 7.02 -2.86 -1.86
N ILE A 169 6.29 -3.63 -1.05
CA ILE A 169 5.22 -3.16 -0.18
C ILE A 169 5.39 -3.85 1.16
N ALA A 170 5.37 -3.10 2.26
CA ALA A 170 5.38 -3.67 3.61
C ALA A 170 4.36 -2.97 4.51
N ALA A 171 3.63 -3.74 5.30
CA ALA A 171 2.73 -3.19 6.31
C ALA A 171 3.48 -2.94 7.63
N VAL A 172 3.30 -1.76 8.21
CA VAL A 172 3.82 -1.41 9.55
C VAL A 172 2.69 -0.73 10.32
N GLY A 173 2.19 -1.39 11.37
CA GLY A 173 0.99 -0.95 12.06
C GLY A 173 -0.22 -0.95 11.12
N THR A 174 -0.94 0.17 11.05
CA THR A 174 -2.07 0.39 10.13
C THR A 174 -1.64 0.98 8.78
N ASP A 175 -0.36 1.25 8.59
CA ASP A 175 0.11 1.92 7.38
C ASP A 175 0.81 0.93 6.45
N ILE A 176 0.88 1.28 5.16
CA ILE A 176 1.74 0.56 4.21
C ILE A 176 2.85 1.48 3.73
N TYR A 177 4.05 0.91 3.62
CA TYR A 177 5.21 1.53 3.03
C TYR A 177 5.46 0.90 1.68
N VAL A 178 5.77 1.73 0.70
CA VAL A 178 5.86 1.34 -0.71
C VAL A 178 7.19 1.80 -1.26
N GLY A 179 7.93 0.87 -1.87
CA GLY A 179 9.23 1.09 -2.49
C GLY A 179 9.19 0.77 -3.98
N GLY A 180 9.87 1.56 -4.81
CA GLY A 180 9.83 1.37 -6.25
C GLY A 180 10.64 2.39 -7.06
N ALA A 181 10.24 2.55 -8.33
CA ALA A 181 10.80 3.48 -9.32
C ALA A 181 9.87 4.67 -9.59
N PHE A 182 9.34 5.31 -8.55
CA PHE A 182 8.36 6.40 -8.68
C PHE A 182 8.85 7.66 -7.99
N THR A 183 8.36 8.83 -8.41
CA THR A 183 8.76 10.12 -7.82
C THR A 183 7.60 10.88 -7.19
N GLN A 184 6.37 10.52 -7.57
CA GLN A 184 5.13 11.23 -7.22
C GLN A 184 3.91 10.33 -7.46
N THR A 185 2.72 10.78 -7.08
CA THR A 185 1.46 10.12 -7.43
C THR A 185 1.21 10.24 -8.93
N ALA A 186 0.43 9.33 -9.50
CA ALA A 186 0.19 9.30 -10.94
C ALA A 186 -0.55 10.54 -11.46
N ASP A 187 -1.34 11.20 -10.61
CA ASP A 187 -1.99 12.48 -10.91
C ASP A 187 -1.11 13.73 -10.64
N GLY A 188 0.10 13.54 -10.08
CA GLY A 188 1.04 14.61 -9.75
C GLY A 188 0.70 15.46 -8.52
N SER A 189 -0.31 15.09 -7.74
CA SER A 189 -0.77 15.87 -6.58
C SER A 189 0.08 15.70 -5.30
N VAL A 190 0.78 14.58 -5.14
CA VAL A 190 1.76 14.35 -4.06
C VAL A 190 3.13 14.13 -4.67
N THR A 191 4.06 15.05 -4.39
CA THR A 191 5.43 15.05 -4.92
C THR A 191 6.44 14.61 -3.86
N ASP A 192 7.73 14.60 -4.23
CA ASP A 192 8.86 14.39 -3.31
C ASP A 192 8.86 13.05 -2.57
N MET A 193 8.21 12.02 -3.15
CA MET A 193 8.21 10.67 -2.58
C MET A 193 9.46 9.87 -2.99
N ARG A 194 10.06 10.16 -4.16
CA ARG A 194 11.24 9.51 -4.76
C ARG A 194 11.61 8.14 -4.15
N ASN A 195 11.08 7.11 -4.78
CA ASN A 195 11.34 5.70 -4.57
C ASN A 195 10.83 5.11 -3.26
N ILE A 196 10.33 5.91 -2.31
CA ILE A 196 9.71 5.41 -1.08
C ILE A 196 8.60 6.31 -0.53
N ALA A 197 7.42 5.74 -0.29
CA ALA A 197 6.27 6.46 0.24
C ALA A 197 5.56 5.68 1.34
N LYS A 198 4.80 6.41 2.16
CA LYS A 198 3.89 5.84 3.15
C LYS A 198 2.46 6.15 2.72
N LEU A 199 1.57 5.17 2.80
CA LEU A 199 0.13 5.36 2.70
C LEU A 199 -0.51 5.08 4.06
N ASN A 200 -1.29 6.04 4.54
CA ASN A 200 -2.25 5.83 5.61
C ASN A 200 -3.48 5.11 5.05
N THR A 201 -3.74 3.88 5.48
CA THR A 201 -4.85 3.07 4.93
C THR A 201 -6.22 3.46 5.47
N VAL A 202 -6.29 4.17 6.61
CA VAL A 202 -7.54 4.69 7.18
C VAL A 202 -7.97 5.96 6.44
N GLY A 203 -7.04 6.90 6.30
CA GLY A 203 -7.28 8.18 5.62
C GLY A 203 -7.12 8.15 4.10
N ASN A 204 -6.65 7.02 3.56
CA ASN A 204 -6.38 6.81 2.16
C ASN A 204 -5.53 7.94 1.54
N ALA A 205 -4.41 8.26 2.21
CA ALA A 205 -3.57 9.40 1.88
C ALA A 205 -2.08 9.03 1.81
N TRP A 206 -1.44 9.44 0.71
CA TRP A 206 0.00 9.31 0.51
C TRP A 206 0.76 10.39 1.27
N SER A 207 1.91 10.02 1.83
CA SER A 207 2.89 10.92 2.40
C SER A 207 4.30 10.53 1.96
N PRO A 208 5.13 11.52 1.53
CA PRO A 208 6.55 11.26 1.34
C PRO A 208 7.20 10.94 2.68
N LEU A 209 8.28 10.15 2.63
CA LEU A 209 9.15 9.97 3.78
C LEU A 209 10.11 11.17 3.89
N LEU A 210 10.77 11.29 5.04
CA LEU A 210 11.78 12.30 5.30
C LEU A 210 12.83 12.40 4.18
N ASN A 211 13.43 13.59 4.06
CA ASN A 211 14.54 13.84 3.14
C ASN A 211 14.18 13.62 1.66
N ASN A 212 12.89 13.75 1.32
CA ASN A 212 12.29 13.59 0.00
C ASN A 212 12.54 12.19 -0.61
N GLY A 213 12.63 11.16 0.23
CA GLY A 213 12.86 9.78 -0.19
C GLY A 213 14.34 9.46 -0.47
N LEU A 214 14.57 8.60 -1.46
CA LEU A 214 15.87 8.00 -1.78
C LEU A 214 16.30 8.33 -3.22
N ASN A 215 17.60 8.40 -3.45
CA ASN A 215 18.14 8.82 -4.75
C ASN A 215 18.07 7.76 -5.86
N ASP A 216 17.69 6.52 -5.52
CA ASP A 216 17.58 5.41 -6.47
C ASP A 216 16.50 4.39 -6.01
N HIS A 217 16.27 3.37 -6.82
CA HIS A 217 15.20 2.38 -6.69
C HIS A 217 15.23 1.67 -5.33
N VAL A 218 14.05 1.49 -4.73
CA VAL A 218 13.86 0.61 -3.56
C VAL A 218 13.33 -0.74 -4.05
N ASN A 219 14.10 -1.80 -3.78
CA ASN A 219 13.81 -3.15 -4.24
C ASN A 219 13.17 -4.03 -3.18
N THR A 220 13.38 -3.71 -1.89
CA THR A 220 12.82 -4.49 -0.78
C THR A 220 12.56 -3.63 0.45
N LEU A 221 11.56 -4.03 1.22
CA LEU A 221 11.14 -3.43 2.47
C LEU A 221 10.88 -4.55 3.49
N ALA A 222 11.47 -4.43 4.67
CA ALA A 222 11.33 -5.41 5.75
C ALA A 222 11.01 -4.71 7.07
N PRO A 223 9.79 -4.87 7.62
CA PRO A 223 9.44 -4.37 8.95
C PRO A 223 10.28 -5.05 10.04
N VAL A 224 10.80 -4.27 10.99
CA VAL A 224 11.54 -4.75 12.16
C VAL A 224 11.06 -3.97 13.40
N GLY A 225 10.13 -4.55 14.15
CA GLY A 225 9.45 -3.82 15.22
C GLY A 225 8.68 -2.62 14.66
N ASP A 226 8.93 -1.44 15.22
CA ASP A 226 8.39 -0.16 14.73
C ASP A 226 9.26 0.49 13.64
N ASN A 227 10.31 -0.20 13.16
CA ASN A 227 11.20 0.31 12.13
C ASN A 227 11.00 -0.40 10.80
N LEU A 228 11.53 0.19 9.75
CA LEU A 228 11.52 -0.36 8.40
C LEU A 228 12.94 -0.44 7.86
N LEU A 229 13.42 -1.64 7.59
CA LEU A 229 14.63 -1.84 6.80
C LEU A 229 14.29 -1.70 5.32
N VAL A 230 15.10 -0.92 4.62
CA VAL A 230 14.94 -0.56 3.22
C VAL A 230 16.18 -1.04 2.48
N GLY A 231 16.00 -1.82 1.41
CA GLY A 231 17.09 -2.29 0.55
C GLY A 231 16.85 -1.93 -0.91
N GLY A 232 17.88 -1.54 -1.64
CA GLY A 232 17.74 -1.11 -3.02
C GLY A 232 19.03 -0.67 -3.67
N GLU A 233 18.94 0.11 -4.74
CA GLU A 233 20.10 0.61 -5.50
C GLU A 233 20.60 1.96 -4.96
N PHE A 234 19.89 2.55 -4.00
CA PHE A 234 20.18 3.88 -3.46
C PHE A 234 21.49 3.94 -2.68
N THR A 235 22.07 5.14 -2.66
CA THR A 235 23.30 5.45 -1.91
C THR A 235 23.11 6.61 -0.94
N SER A 236 22.07 7.42 -1.10
CA SER A 236 21.80 8.58 -0.23
C SER A 236 20.31 8.87 -0.14
N THR A 237 19.94 9.80 0.76
CA THR A 237 18.62 10.44 0.66
C THR A 237 18.55 11.30 -0.60
N ALA A 238 17.35 11.55 -1.09
CA ALA A 238 17.16 12.31 -2.32
C ALA A 238 17.48 13.82 -2.17
N ASP A 239 17.48 14.34 -0.95
CA ASP A 239 17.94 15.71 -0.63
C ASP A 239 19.45 15.82 -0.39
N ALA A 240 20.19 14.71 -0.51
CA ALA A 240 21.62 14.59 -0.27
C ALA A 240 22.09 14.95 1.16
N ARG A 241 21.18 15.03 2.16
CA ARG A 241 21.54 15.32 3.56
C ARG A 241 21.85 14.06 4.36
N GLY A 242 21.26 12.91 4.00
CA GLY A 242 21.66 11.61 4.51
C GLY A 242 22.77 11.03 3.63
N MET A 243 23.98 10.92 4.18
CA MET A 243 25.14 10.47 3.42
C MET A 243 25.40 8.96 3.61
N ASN A 244 25.54 8.28 2.46
CA ASN A 244 26.06 6.93 2.23
C ASN A 244 25.41 5.78 3.03
N PHE A 245 24.25 5.33 2.58
CA PHE A 245 23.55 4.16 3.11
C PHE A 245 24.11 2.81 2.62
N ASN A 246 25.02 2.79 1.64
CA ASN A 246 25.51 1.55 1.00
C ASN A 246 24.37 0.55 0.71
N HIS A 247 23.30 0.99 0.04
CA HIS A 247 22.17 0.17 -0.41
C HIS A 247 21.20 -0.33 0.68
N ILE A 248 21.45 -0.04 1.95
CA ILE A 248 20.57 -0.43 3.08
C ILE A 248 20.36 0.74 4.02
N ALA A 249 19.11 1.06 4.34
CA ALA A 249 18.76 2.06 5.33
C ALA A 249 17.77 1.50 6.34
N GLU A 250 17.84 1.98 7.58
CA GLU A 250 16.78 1.81 8.56
C GLU A 250 15.99 3.11 8.64
N TYR A 251 14.68 3.01 8.46
CA TYR A 251 13.77 4.10 8.65
C TYR A 251 13.00 3.86 9.95
N ASP A 252 13.35 4.62 10.98
CA ASP A 252 12.59 4.62 12.22
C ASP A 252 11.27 5.36 11.96
N THR A 253 10.17 4.62 12.02
CA THR A 253 8.84 5.14 11.68
C THR A 253 8.29 6.08 12.76
N THR A 254 9.00 6.20 13.90
CA THR A 254 8.67 7.05 15.05
C THR A 254 9.61 8.26 15.20
N GLN A 255 10.89 8.14 14.82
CA GLN A 255 11.91 9.19 14.98
C GLN A 255 11.64 10.44 14.15
N ALA A 256 10.89 10.30 13.05
CA ALA A 256 10.67 11.38 12.12
C ALA A 256 10.01 12.61 12.78
N CYS A 257 9.47 12.49 13.99
CA CYS A 257 8.73 13.55 14.66
C CYS A 257 9.56 14.36 15.66
N ALA A 258 10.77 13.91 15.98
CA ALA A 258 11.65 14.57 16.94
C ALA A 258 12.30 15.85 16.41
N THR A 259 12.43 16.02 15.08
CA THR A 259 13.22 17.11 14.47
C THR A 259 12.49 17.98 13.46
N GLN A 260 11.20 17.76 13.20
CA GLN A 260 10.43 18.52 12.20
C GLN A 260 9.00 18.84 12.67
N PRO A 261 8.39 19.92 12.13
CA PRO A 261 6.99 20.23 12.40
C PRO A 261 6.05 19.16 11.82
N PRO A 262 4.79 19.07 12.29
CA PRO A 262 3.84 18.08 11.80
C PRO A 262 3.54 18.22 10.31
N ALA A 263 3.02 17.15 9.70
CA ALA A 263 2.39 17.22 8.40
C ALA A 263 1.12 18.09 8.46
N ARG A 264 0.68 18.56 7.29
CA ARG A 264 -0.55 19.37 7.18
C ARG A 264 -1.78 18.48 7.42
N PRO A 265 -2.68 18.81 8.36
CA PRO A 265 -3.92 18.06 8.56
C PRO A 265 -4.83 18.10 7.32
N MET A 266 -5.49 16.98 7.02
CA MET A 266 -6.49 16.87 5.95
C MET A 266 -7.91 16.80 6.56
N LEU A 267 -8.79 17.70 6.12
CA LEU A 267 -10.13 17.85 6.70
C LEU A 267 -11.13 16.87 6.07
N VAL A 268 -11.77 16.04 6.89
CA VAL A 268 -12.65 14.95 6.45
C VAL A 268 -14.12 15.37 6.54
N ALA A 269 -14.57 15.81 7.72
CA ALA A 269 -15.96 16.21 7.94
C ALA A 269 -16.04 17.43 8.85
N PRO A 270 -16.96 18.39 8.58
CA PRO A 270 -17.87 18.45 7.44
C PRO A 270 -17.13 18.77 6.13
N LYS A 271 -17.50 18.09 5.04
CA LYS A 271 -16.94 18.32 3.70
C LYS A 271 -17.14 19.79 3.26
N HIS A 272 -16.26 20.29 2.40
CA HIS A 272 -16.37 21.63 1.84
C HIS A 272 -17.76 21.85 1.19
N GLN A 273 -18.43 22.94 1.57
CA GLN A 273 -19.78 23.36 1.14
C GLN A 273 -20.92 22.43 1.57
N SER A 274 -20.69 21.56 2.56
CA SER A 274 -21.74 20.70 3.11
C SER A 274 -22.70 21.44 4.02
N VAL A 275 -23.81 20.77 4.36
CA VAL A 275 -24.83 21.28 5.27
C VAL A 275 -24.92 20.37 6.50
N ALA A 276 -24.69 20.94 7.68
CA ALA A 276 -24.89 20.27 8.96
C ALA A 276 -26.34 20.41 9.41
N THR A 277 -26.97 19.29 9.79
CA THR A 277 -28.37 19.24 10.28
C THR A 277 -28.49 19.43 11.78
N GLN A 278 -27.37 19.29 12.50
CA GLN A 278 -27.26 19.49 13.93
C GLN A 278 -26.52 20.80 14.22
N LYS A 279 -26.89 21.47 15.31
CA LYS A 279 -26.19 22.69 15.77
C LYS A 279 -24.81 22.38 16.37
N GLN A 280 -24.67 21.24 17.01
CA GLN A 280 -23.38 20.71 17.42
C GLN A 280 -22.82 19.91 16.25
N VAL A 281 -21.74 20.40 15.68
CA VAL A 281 -21.18 19.84 14.45
C VAL A 281 -19.97 19.00 14.83
N ALA A 282 -19.99 17.73 14.45
CA ALA A 282 -18.82 16.87 14.54
C ALA A 282 -17.81 17.30 13.47
N LEU A 283 -16.59 17.56 13.92
CA LEU A 283 -15.44 17.92 13.12
C LEU A 283 -14.47 16.74 13.17
N ASP A 284 -13.97 16.33 12.01
CA ASP A 284 -13.16 15.14 11.84
C ASP A 284 -12.08 15.41 10.80
N TRP A 285 -10.84 15.01 11.10
CA TRP A 285 -9.69 15.19 10.21
C TRP A 285 -8.77 13.97 10.28
N GLU A 286 -7.88 13.86 9.31
CA GLU A 286 -6.87 12.80 9.30
C GLU A 286 -5.74 13.09 10.27
N ASP A 287 -5.24 12.03 10.93
CA ASP A 287 -4.03 12.12 11.75
C ASP A 287 -2.86 12.66 10.92
N ALA A 288 -2.36 13.83 11.31
CA ALA A 288 -1.19 14.42 10.73
C ALA A 288 0.06 13.75 11.29
N MET A 289 0.92 13.23 10.39
CA MET A 289 2.23 12.69 10.76
C MET A 289 2.97 13.70 11.66
N CYS A 290 3.51 13.22 12.78
CA CYS A 290 4.24 14.01 13.76
C CYS A 290 3.45 15.07 14.55
N ALA A 291 2.11 15.10 14.44
CA ALA A 291 1.29 15.85 15.36
C ALA A 291 1.25 15.14 16.73
N THR A 292 1.51 15.90 17.79
CA THR A 292 1.27 15.45 19.17
C THR A 292 0.00 16.08 19.74
N GLU A 293 -0.49 17.14 19.09
CA GLU A 293 -1.66 17.90 19.52
C GLU A 293 -2.30 18.60 18.32
N TYR A 294 -3.60 18.85 18.40
CA TYR A 294 -4.36 19.65 17.45
C TYR A 294 -5.02 20.85 18.11
N ARG A 295 -5.18 21.89 17.28
CA ARG A 295 -6.04 23.03 17.54
C ARG A 295 -7.03 23.21 16.41
N VAL A 296 -8.32 23.20 16.75
CA VAL A 296 -9.42 23.45 15.82
C VAL A 296 -9.86 24.90 15.93
N ILE A 297 -10.16 25.52 14.79
CA ILE A 297 -10.65 26.89 14.69
C ILE A 297 -11.84 26.91 13.75
N VAL A 298 -12.97 27.47 14.20
CA VAL A 298 -14.17 27.71 13.41
C VAL A 298 -14.52 29.19 13.49
N ASN A 299 -14.63 29.84 12.34
CA ASN A 299 -15.01 31.25 12.20
C ASN A 299 -16.35 31.35 11.46
N GLU A 300 -17.16 32.36 11.79
CA GLU A 300 -18.44 32.62 11.12
C GLU A 300 -18.25 33.53 9.89
N GLY A 301 -18.93 33.20 8.79
CA GLY A 301 -19.08 34.05 7.61
C GLY A 301 -17.86 34.09 6.68
N SER A 302 -16.63 34.10 7.21
CA SER A 302 -15.40 34.06 6.41
C SER A 302 -14.22 33.47 7.21
N PRO A 303 -13.11 33.10 6.53
CA PRO A 303 -11.87 32.70 7.21
C PRO A 303 -11.31 33.74 8.19
N GLN A 304 -11.62 35.02 8.00
CA GLN A 304 -11.22 36.14 8.87
C GLN A 304 -12.36 36.64 9.77
N GLY A 305 -13.52 35.98 9.75
CA GLY A 305 -14.69 36.35 10.54
C GLY A 305 -14.52 36.09 12.04
N PRO A 306 -15.55 36.44 12.85
CA PRO A 306 -15.50 36.23 14.29
C PRO A 306 -15.39 34.74 14.62
N ARG A 307 -14.63 34.43 15.67
CA ARG A 307 -14.42 33.06 16.13
C ARG A 307 -15.70 32.51 16.75
N ALA A 308 -16.26 31.49 16.12
CA ALA A 308 -17.46 30.80 16.57
C ALA A 308 -17.12 29.63 17.52
N PHE A 309 -16.00 28.96 17.28
CA PHE A 309 -15.52 27.85 18.12
C PHE A 309 -14.01 27.69 18.01
N THR A 310 -13.37 27.26 19.10
CA THR A 310 -11.98 26.80 19.08
C THR A 310 -11.74 25.83 20.21
N GLN A 311 -10.89 24.84 19.95
CA GLN A 311 -10.45 23.89 20.96
C GLN A 311 -8.97 23.61 20.72
N THR A 312 -8.21 23.46 21.80
CA THR A 312 -6.78 23.16 21.85
C THR A 312 -6.57 21.94 22.75
N GLY A 313 -5.37 21.36 22.76
CA GLY A 313 -5.06 20.22 23.62
C GLY A 313 -5.60 18.90 23.09
N LEU A 314 -6.03 18.84 21.83
CA LEU A 314 -6.67 17.66 21.27
C LEU A 314 -5.60 16.65 20.85
N THR A 315 -5.67 15.44 21.41
CA THR A 315 -4.81 14.32 20.98
C THR A 315 -5.52 13.46 19.95
N ASP A 316 -6.85 13.41 19.98
CA ASP A 316 -7.65 12.70 19.00
C ASP A 316 -7.94 13.62 17.80
N SER A 317 -8.05 13.02 16.61
CA SER A 317 -8.34 13.77 15.37
C SER A 317 -9.82 14.09 15.14
N ASN A 318 -10.55 14.36 16.22
CA ASN A 318 -11.93 14.79 16.16
C ASN A 318 -12.26 15.85 17.24
N ALA A 319 -13.31 16.62 16.98
CA ALA A 319 -13.87 17.57 17.95
C ALA A 319 -15.37 17.76 17.68
N THR A 320 -16.12 18.18 18.70
CA THR A 320 -17.52 18.57 18.52
C THR A 320 -17.70 20.02 18.94
N THR A 321 -18.27 20.84 18.06
CA THR A 321 -18.49 22.25 18.37
C THR A 321 -19.50 22.42 19.51
N THR A 322 -19.40 23.55 20.22
CA THR A 322 -20.56 24.10 20.90
C THR A 322 -21.71 24.37 19.91
N PRO A 323 -22.98 24.44 20.34
CA PRO A 323 -24.10 24.70 19.44
C PRO A 323 -23.91 25.99 18.62
N LEU A 324 -23.83 25.84 17.30
CA LEU A 324 -23.71 26.93 16.34
C LEU A 324 -25.09 27.48 15.93
N GLN A 325 -25.10 28.68 15.37
CA GLN A 325 -26.34 29.34 14.92
C GLN A 325 -26.82 28.79 13.58
N ARG A 326 -28.14 28.62 13.46
CA ARG A 326 -28.79 28.19 12.20
C ARG A 326 -28.77 29.30 11.15
N GLY A 327 -28.74 28.89 9.89
CA GLY A 327 -28.73 29.80 8.75
C GLY A 327 -27.41 30.54 8.56
N LYS A 328 -26.35 30.14 9.29
CA LYS A 328 -25.01 30.72 9.19
C LYS A 328 -24.06 29.77 8.47
N THR A 329 -23.13 30.36 7.73
CA THR A 329 -21.98 29.67 7.12
C THR A 329 -20.78 29.80 8.04
N TYR A 330 -20.05 28.70 8.21
CA TYR A 330 -18.86 28.62 9.03
C TYR A 330 -17.68 28.14 8.20
N PHE A 331 -16.50 28.65 8.52
CA PHE A 331 -15.22 28.25 7.96
C PHE A 331 -14.42 27.59 9.06
N TRP A 332 -13.86 26.42 8.81
CA TRP A 332 -13.08 25.69 9.80
C TRP A 332 -11.73 25.23 9.25
N LYS A 333 -10.77 25.10 10.15
CA LYS A 333 -9.44 24.56 9.89
C LYS A 333 -8.88 23.88 11.13
N VAL A 334 -7.87 23.06 10.89
CA VAL A 334 -7.12 22.35 11.92
C VAL A 334 -5.65 22.78 11.84
N VAL A 335 -5.04 22.99 13.00
CA VAL A 335 -3.61 23.20 13.16
C VAL A 335 -3.06 21.98 13.89
N ALA A 336 -2.15 21.24 13.27
CA ALA A 336 -1.35 20.23 13.95
C ALA A 336 -0.14 20.90 14.61
N LEU A 337 0.20 20.46 15.82
CA LEU A 337 1.31 20.97 16.61
C LEU A 337 2.22 19.84 17.10
N ASN A 338 3.50 20.15 17.24
CA ASN A 338 4.46 19.42 18.06
C ASN A 338 5.52 20.38 18.61
N THR A 339 6.54 19.85 19.29
CA THR A 339 7.65 20.63 19.85
C THR A 339 8.48 21.38 18.81
N ASN A 340 8.43 20.96 17.54
CA ASN A 340 9.21 21.51 16.43
C ASN A 340 8.44 22.52 15.56
N GLY A 341 7.13 22.67 15.76
CA GLY A 341 6.34 23.71 15.09
C GLY A 341 4.88 23.33 14.85
N GLN A 342 4.31 23.89 13.78
CA GLN A 342 2.90 23.69 13.43
C GLN A 342 2.69 23.63 11.92
N ALA A 343 1.69 22.87 11.50
CA ALA A 343 1.18 22.88 10.13
C ALA A 343 -0.34 23.09 10.13
N VAL A 344 -0.85 23.78 9.10
CA VAL A 344 -2.21 24.33 9.09
C VAL A 344 -2.97 23.81 7.87
N SER A 345 -4.13 23.20 8.07
CA SER A 345 -5.00 22.80 6.95
C SER A 345 -5.48 24.01 6.13
N PRO A 346 -5.90 23.82 4.86
CA PRO A 346 -6.74 24.81 4.20
C PRO A 346 -8.05 25.01 4.98
N TRP A 347 -8.76 26.11 4.69
CA TRP A 347 -10.09 26.32 5.23
C TRP A 347 -11.12 25.50 4.44
N GLN A 348 -12.02 24.83 5.16
CA GLN A 348 -13.26 24.29 4.59
C GLN A 348 -14.46 25.08 5.10
N GLN A 349 -15.56 25.07 4.34
CA GLN A 349 -16.80 25.77 4.71
C GLN A 349 -17.95 24.78 4.87
N PHE A 350 -18.89 25.08 5.77
CA PHE A 350 -20.18 24.38 5.89
C PHE A 350 -21.27 25.32 6.39
N THR A 351 -22.54 24.94 6.21
CA THR A 351 -23.69 25.73 6.68
C THR A 351 -24.51 24.92 7.68
N VAL A 352 -24.97 25.56 8.76
CA VAL A 352 -25.84 24.90 9.77
C VAL A 352 -27.30 25.20 9.47
N LYS A 353 -28.14 24.16 9.36
CA LYS A 353 -29.60 24.29 9.12
C LYS A 353 -30.46 24.17 10.36
#